data_AF-A0A8S2YV99-F1
#
_entry.id   AF-A0A8S2YV99-F1
#
_cell.length_a   1.000
_cell.length_b   1.000
_cell.length_c   1.000
_cell.angle_alpha   90.00
_cell.angle_beta   90.00
_cell.angle_gamma   90.00
#
_symmetry.space_group_name_H-M   'P 1'
#
loop_
_entity.id
_entity.type
_entity.pdbx_description
1 polymer ?
#
loop_
_entity_poly.entity_id
_entity_poly.type
_entity_poly.pdbx_seq_one_letter_code
_entity_poly.pdbx_strand_id
1 'polypeptide(L)' 'MEKYQFVVIGGGISGVTCVESIATFDPTAQILLLTGTPLIKAITNYVK' A
#
# COMPACT_ATOMS: atom_id res chain seq x y z
N MET A 1 -4.65 -14.67 -15.28
CA MET A 1 -5.24 -13.56 -14.52
C MET A 1 -4.44 -13.47 -13.23
N GLU A 2 -3.74 -12.37 -12.98
CA GLU A 2 -3.01 -12.17 -11.73
C GLU A 2 -4.00 -12.09 -10.56
N LYS A 3 -3.66 -12.72 -9.45
CA LYS A 3 -4.52 -12.82 -8.27
C LYS A 3 -3.89 -12.03 -7.13
N TYR A 4 -4.48 -10.89 -6.81
CA TYR A 4 -4.12 -10.10 -5.63
C TYR A 4 -4.95 -10.56 -4.42
N GLN A 5 -4.31 -10.66 -3.26
CA GLN A 5 -5.00 -10.92 -2.00
C GLN A 5 -5.71 -9.65 -1.49
N PHE A 6 -5.11 -8.49 -1.73
CA PHE A 6 -5.63 -7.20 -1.31
C PHE A 6 -5.61 -6.19 -2.46
N VAL A 7 -6.63 -5.34 -2.52
CA VAL A 7 -6.68 -4.19 -3.42
C VAL A 7 -6.94 -2.95 -2.58
N VAL A 8 -6.04 -1.97 -2.66
CA VAL A 8 -6.14 -0.68 -1.97
C VAL A 8 -6.34 0.40 -3.02
N ILE A 9 -7.39 1.21 -2.85
CA ILE A 9 -7.74 2.29 -3.79
C ILE A 9 -7.33 3.64 -3.18
N GLY A 10 -6.47 4.37 -3.89
CA GLY A 10 -5.97 5.69 -3.55
C GLY A 10 -4.50 5.69 -3.10
N GLY A 11 -3.61 6.38 -3.81
CA GLY A 11 -2.18 6.51 -3.50
C GLY A 11 -1.81 7.63 -2.52
N GLY A 12 -2.77 8.12 -1.74
CA GLY A 12 -2.55 9.12 -0.68
C GLY A 12 -1.92 8.51 0.57
N ILE A 13 -1.71 9.33 1.60
CA ILE A 13 -1.07 8.91 2.87
C ILE A 13 -1.73 7.66 3.44
N SER A 14 -3.05 7.67 3.63
CA SER A 14 -3.78 6.54 4.21
C SER A 14 -3.70 5.26 3.39
N GLY A 15 -3.72 5.37 2.05
CA GLY A 15 -3.62 4.21 1.18
C GLY A 15 -2.22 3.58 1.24
N VAL A 16 -1.18 4.41 1.21
CA VAL A 16 0.20 3.92 1.34
C VAL A 16 0.46 3.35 2.74
N THR A 17 -0.03 3.99 3.80
CA THR A 17 0.03 3.43 5.18
C THR A 17 -0.64 2.07 5.27
N CYS A 18 -1.80 1.90 4.62
CA CYS A 18 -2.50 0.62 4.61
C CYS A 18 -1.65 -0.47 3.94
N VAL A 19 -1.08 -0.21 2.77
CA VAL A 19 -0.23 -1.16 2.04
C VAL A 19 1.02 -1.50 2.85
N GLU A 20 1.72 -0.51 3.41
CA GLU A 20 2.91 -0.76 4.24
C GLU A 20 2.58 -1.58 5.50
N SER A 21 1.43 -1.31 6.13
CA SER A 21 0.98 -2.07 7.29
C SER A 21 0.72 -3.53 6.93
N ILE A 22 0.02 -3.79 5.82
CA ILE A 22 -0.22 -5.17 5.33
C ILE A 22 1.12 -5.85 5.03
N ALA A 23 2.03 -5.18 4.32
CA ALA A 23 3.35 -5.72 3.99
C ALA A 23 4.23 -5.99 5.23
N THR A 24 4.00 -5.25 6.32
CA THR A 24 4.66 -5.48 7.62
C THR A 24 4.12 -6.74 8.31
N PHE A 25 2.81 -6.97 8.26
CA PHE A 25 2.17 -8.14 8.87
C PHE A 25 2.35 -9.42 8.04
N ASP A 26 2.28 -9.33 6.71
CA ASP A 26 2.50 -10.41 5.76
C ASP A 26 3.35 -9.92 4.58
N PRO A 27 4.67 -10.15 4.63
CA PRO A 27 5.58 -9.76 3.55
C PRO A 27 5.35 -10.50 2.23
N THR A 28 4.57 -11.58 2.24
CA THR A 28 4.27 -12.40 1.04
C THR A 28 2.98 -11.97 0.35
N ALA A 29 2.19 -11.10 0.99
CA ALA A 29 0.90 -10.66 0.49
C ALA A 29 1.02 -9.99 -0.88
N GLN A 30 0.27 -10.48 -1.86
CA GLN A 30 0.13 -9.83 -3.16
C GLN A 30 -0.89 -8.68 -3.04
N ILE A 31 -0.41 -7.44 -3.09
CA ILE A 31 -1.22 -6.23 -2.88
C ILE A 31 -1.21 -5.39 -4.16
N LEU A 32 -2.40 -4.98 -4.63
CA LEU A 32 -2.55 -4.01 -5.71
C LEU A 32 -2.90 -2.62 -5.13
N LEU A 33 -2.04 -1.63 -5.34
CA LEU A 33 -2.33 -0.23 -5.05
C LEU A 33 -2.81 0.49 -6.31
N LEU A 34 -4.11 0.77 -6.39
CA LEU A 34 -4.71 1.50 -7.51
C LEU A 34 -4.74 2.99 -7.21
N THR A 35 -4.08 3.83 -8.02
CA THR A 35 -4.08 5.29 -7.87
C THR A 35 -4.55 5.99 -9.14
N GLY A 36 -5.32 7.07 -8.98
CA GLY A 36 -5.79 7.90 -10.10
C GLY A 36 -4.75 8.91 -10.61
N THR A 37 -3.57 8.96 -10.00
CA THR A 37 -2.47 9.85 -10.40
C THR A 37 -1.15 9.08 -10.44
N PRO A 38 -0.16 9.51 -11.24
CA PRO A 38 1.17 8.88 -11.24
C PRO A 38 1.99 9.18 -9.98
N LEU A 39 1.43 9.93 -9.02
CA LEU A 39 2.09 10.29 -7.77
C LEU A 39 1.62 9.32 -6.67
N ILE A 40 2.59 8.74 -5.98
CA ILE A 40 2.39 7.97 -4.75
C ILE A 40 3.00 8.78 -3.61
N LYS A 41 2.25 8.95 -2.53
CA LYS A 41 2.75 9.69 -1.36
C LYS A 41 3.68 8.79 -0.55
N ALA A 42 4.96 9.12 -0.48
CA ALA A 42 5.88 8.43 0.41
C ALA A 42 5.57 8.78 1.88
N ILE A 43 5.62 7.78 2.74
CA ILE A 43 5.48 7.92 4.18
C ILE A 43 6.73 7.32 4.85
N THR A 44 7.02 7.76 6.07
CA THR A 44 8.04 7.13 6.91
C THR A 44 7.43 6.87 8.27
N ASN A 45 7.63 5.67 8.80
CA ASN A 45 7.24 5.40 10.17
C ASN A 45 8.24 6.10 11.10
N TYR A 46 7.77 7.08 11.87
CA TYR A 46 8.62 7.84 12.78
C TYR A 46 8.80 7.06 14.08
N VAL A 47 10.04 6.62 14.34
CA VAL A 47 10.44 6.01 15.61
C VAL A 47 11.28 7.05 16.37
N LYS A 48 10.89 7.34 17.61
CA LYS A 48 11.55 8.32 18.48
C LYS A 48 12.84 7.76 19.07
#